data_AF-A0A7V1BR00-F1
#
_entry.id   AF-A0A7V1BR00-F1
#
_cell.length_a   1.000
_cell.length_b   1.000
_cell.length_c   1.000
_cell.angle_alpha   90.00
_cell.angle_beta   90.00
_cell.angle_gamma   90.00
#
_symmetry.space_group_name_H-M   'P 1'
#
loop_
_entity.id
_entity.type
_entity.pdbx_description
1 polymer ?
#
loop_
_entity_poly.entity_id
_entity_poly.type
_entity_poly.pdbx_seq_one_letter_code
_entity_poly.pdbx_strand_id
1 'polypeptide(L)'
;MVSLPLSVVLFASQGVTAETITFPLGQQAGAKRLDLPQRGASTTQVEQHYGAPANQHAAVGQPPISRWDYSDFSVYFEYDKVVHSVHKHVPGAIGQK
;
A
#
# COMPACT_ATOMS: atom_id res chain seq x y z
N MET A 1 -46.31 2.60 65.08
CA MET A 1 -45.52 1.61 64.31
C MET A 1 -45.80 1.90 62.84
N VAL A 2 -44.81 2.37 62.08
CA VAL A 2 -44.93 2.63 60.63
C VAL A 2 -43.98 1.65 59.94
N SER A 3 -44.50 0.80 59.04
CA SER A 3 -43.73 -0.20 58.31
C SER A 3 -43.23 0.38 56.99
N LEU A 4 -41.92 0.30 56.75
CA LEU A 4 -41.23 0.82 55.56
C LEU A 4 -41.14 -0.30 54.50
N PRO A 5 -41.68 -0.16 53.27
CA PRO A 5 -41.49 -1.17 52.24
C PRO A 5 -40.07 -1.11 51.66
N LEU A 6 -39.34 -2.22 51.78
CA LEU A 6 -38.01 -2.43 51.21
C LEU A 6 -38.12 -2.62 49.69
N SER A 7 -37.78 -1.60 48.91
CA SER A 7 -37.74 -1.68 47.44
C SER A 7 -36.45 -2.35 46.96
N VAL A 8 -36.56 -3.53 46.35
CA VAL A 8 -35.47 -4.22 45.65
C VAL A 8 -35.38 -3.67 44.22
N VAL A 9 -34.26 -3.05 43.87
CA VAL A 9 -33.96 -2.59 42.50
C VAL A 9 -33.15 -3.67 41.79
N LEU A 10 -33.73 -4.30 40.78
CA LEU A 10 -33.07 -5.30 39.94
C LEU A 10 -32.31 -4.56 38.82
N PHE A 11 -30.98 -4.54 38.90
CA PHE A 11 -30.14 -3.98 37.83
C PHE A 11 -30.07 -4.98 36.68
N ALA A 12 -30.61 -4.60 35.51
CA ALA A 12 -30.45 -5.37 34.28
C ALA A 12 -29.06 -5.14 33.69
N SER A 13 -28.35 -6.22 33.39
CA SER A 13 -27.02 -6.19 32.78
C SER A 13 -27.12 -5.75 31.32
N GLN A 14 -26.69 -4.54 31.01
CA GLN A 14 -26.63 -4.05 29.63
C GLN A 14 -25.43 -4.71 28.91
N GLY A 15 -25.69 -5.41 27.80
CA GLY A 15 -24.65 -6.02 26.97
C GLY A 15 -23.83 -4.98 26.21
N VAL A 16 -22.51 -5.18 26.13
CA VAL A 16 -21.59 -4.36 25.35
C VAL A 16 -21.49 -4.90 23.92
N THR A 17 -21.67 -4.05 22.92
CA THR A 17 -21.41 -4.36 21.51
C THR A 17 -20.05 -3.78 21.11
N ALA A 18 -19.14 -4.61 20.59
CA ALA A 18 -17.86 -4.15 20.05
C ALA A 18 -18.02 -3.86 18.55
N GLU A 19 -17.74 -2.62 18.14
CA GLU A 19 -17.76 -2.25 16.73
C GLU A 19 -16.46 -2.68 16.04
N THR A 20 -16.59 -3.55 15.04
CA THR A 20 -15.46 -3.99 14.22
C THR A 20 -15.34 -3.07 13.02
N ILE A 21 -14.34 -2.19 13.03
CA ILE A 21 -13.99 -1.36 11.88
C ILE A 21 -13.02 -2.16 11.00
N THR A 22 -13.51 -2.64 9.86
CA THR A 22 -12.67 -3.29 8.84
C THR A 22 -12.07 -2.23 7.93
N PHE A 23 -10.75 -2.03 8.03
CA PHE A 23 -10.02 -1.27 7.03
C PHE A 23 -9.80 -2.14 5.79
N PRO A 24 -10.22 -1.70 4.59
CA PRO A 24 -9.92 -2.44 3.37
C PRO A 24 -8.42 -2.37 3.06
N LEU A 25 -7.66 -3.34 3.58
CA LEU A 25 -6.27 -3.54 3.20
C LEU A 25 -6.24 -4.08 1.78
N GLY A 26 -5.81 -3.25 0.82
CA GLY A 26 -5.59 -3.69 -0.56
C GLY A 26 -6.27 -2.86 -1.64
N GLN A 27 -7.05 -1.84 -1.29
CA GLN A 27 -7.50 -0.86 -2.27
C GLN A 27 -6.55 0.33 -2.26
N GLN A 28 -5.43 0.22 -2.99
CA GLN A 28 -4.79 1.39 -3.60
C GLN A 28 -5.76 1.95 -4.66
N ALA A 29 -6.89 2.47 -4.20
CA ALA A 29 -7.93 3.06 -5.00
C ALA A 29 -7.38 4.37 -5.58
N GLY A 30 -7.02 4.34 -6.87
CA GLY A 30 -6.68 5.55 -7.61
C GLY A 30 -5.34 5.55 -8.34
N ALA A 31 -4.51 4.51 -8.21
CA ALA A 31 -3.41 4.35 -9.15
C ALA A 31 -4.03 4.05 -10.52
N LYS A 32 -4.08 5.07 -11.39
CA LYS A 32 -4.26 4.90 -12.83
C LYS A 32 -3.45 3.67 -13.21
N ARG A 33 -4.10 2.62 -13.76
CA ARG A 33 -3.41 1.42 -14.25
C ARG A 33 -2.46 1.89 -15.35
N LEU A 34 -1.26 2.30 -14.96
CA LEU A 34 -0.15 2.48 -15.86
C LEU A 34 0.31 1.05 -16.15
N ASP A 35 0.34 0.67 -17.42
CA ASP A 35 0.93 -0.61 -17.80
C ASP A 35 2.41 -0.56 -17.41
N LEU A 36 2.79 -1.25 -16.33
CA LEU A 36 4.19 -1.30 -15.91
C LEU A 36 4.97 -2.29 -16.77
N PRO A 37 6.31 -2.11 -16.87
CA PRO A 37 7.18 -3.11 -17.44
C PRO A 37 6.93 -4.48 -16.82
N GLN A 38 6.72 -5.47 -17.68
CA GLN A 38 6.51 -6.86 -17.28
C GLN A 38 7.82 -7.49 -16.81
N ARG A 39 7.73 -8.43 -15.87
CA ARG A 39 8.87 -9.23 -15.42
C ARG A 39 9.53 -9.92 -16.62
N GLY A 40 10.86 -9.87 -16.68
CA GLY A 40 11.66 -10.46 -17.76
C GLY A 40 11.87 -9.57 -18.98
N ALA A 41 11.22 -8.40 -19.08
CA ALA A 41 11.54 -7.42 -20.11
C ALA A 41 13.01 -6.98 -19.99
N SER A 42 13.67 -6.70 -21.13
CA SER A 42 15.03 -6.16 -21.11
C SER A 42 15.06 -4.67 -20.83
N THR A 43 16.17 -4.14 -20.31
CA THR A 43 16.40 -2.69 -20.18
C THR A 43 16.12 -1.94 -21.49
N THR A 44 16.56 -2.48 -22.63
CA THR A 44 16.28 -1.91 -23.95
C THR A 44 14.79 -1.87 -24.28
N GLN A 45 14.04 -2.95 -23.99
CA GLN A 45 12.58 -2.97 -24.23
C GLN A 45 11.86 -1.94 -23.36
N VAL A 46 12.28 -1.80 -22.10
CA VAL A 46 11.74 -0.79 -21.18
C VAL A 46 12.04 0.61 -21.70
N GLU A 47 13.28 0.90 -22.09
CA GLU A 47 13.64 2.22 -22.63
C GLU A 47 12.91 2.54 -23.94
N GLN A 48 12.71 1.55 -24.80
CA GLN A 48 11.94 1.72 -26.05
C GLN A 48 10.45 2.03 -25.80
N HIS A 49 9.83 1.41 -24.80
CA HIS A 49 8.40 1.58 -24.52
C HIS A 49 8.10 2.79 -23.63
N TYR A 50 8.98 3.11 -22.68
CA TYR A 50 8.75 4.10 -21.63
C TYR A 50 9.68 5.32 -21.75
N GLY A 51 10.65 5.30 -22.66
CA GLY A 51 11.67 6.33 -22.80
C GLY A 51 12.79 6.21 -21.77
N ALA A 52 13.69 7.19 -21.79
CA ALA A 52 14.78 7.29 -20.84
C ALA A 52 14.24 7.53 -19.40
N PRO A 53 14.77 6.84 -18.39
CA PRO A 53 14.37 7.05 -17.00
C PRO A 53 14.85 8.43 -16.50
N ALA A 54 14.16 8.96 -15.50
CA ALA A 54 14.53 10.21 -14.84
C ALA A 54 15.79 10.04 -13.97
N ASN A 55 15.99 8.84 -13.40
CA ASN A 55 17.20 8.52 -12.64
C ASN A 55 17.54 7.03 -12.78
N GLN A 56 18.82 6.71 -12.90
CA GLN A 56 19.35 5.35 -12.88
C GLN A 56 20.26 5.19 -11.67
N HIS A 57 19.86 4.33 -10.74
CA HIS A 57 20.67 3.98 -9.57
C HIS A 57 21.62 2.84 -9.93
N ALA A 58 22.87 2.97 -9.48
CA ALA A 58 23.89 1.94 -9.66
C ALA A 58 23.45 0.60 -9.06
N ALA A 59 23.91 -0.50 -9.66
CA ALA A 59 23.61 -1.83 -9.16
C ALA A 59 24.27 -2.10 -7.80
N VAL A 60 23.57 -2.81 -6.92
CA VAL A 60 24.08 -3.23 -5.60
C VAL A 60 23.88 -4.73 -5.40
N GLY A 61 24.80 -5.35 -4.67
CA GLY A 61 24.71 -6.76 -4.24
C GLY A 61 25.09 -7.79 -5.31
N GLN A 62 24.88 -9.07 -4.95
CA GLN A 62 25.05 -10.24 -5.82
C GLN A 62 23.83 -11.17 -5.61
N PRO A 63 22.98 -11.42 -6.62
CA PRO A 63 23.05 -10.87 -7.99
C PRO A 63 22.87 -9.35 -8.02
N PRO A 64 23.42 -8.65 -9.03
CA PRO A 64 23.40 -7.20 -9.09
C PRO A 64 21.98 -6.69 -9.37
N ILE A 65 21.44 -5.88 -8.45
CA ILE A 65 20.13 -5.25 -8.62
C ILE A 65 20.30 -3.75 -8.84
N SER A 66 19.84 -3.26 -9.99
CA SER A 66 19.74 -1.82 -10.29
C SER A 66 18.30 -1.34 -10.25
N ARG A 67 18.10 -0.02 -10.07
CA ARG A 67 16.77 0.61 -10.07
C ARG A 67 16.75 1.78 -11.02
N TRP A 68 15.75 1.84 -11.90
CA TRP A 68 15.46 3.02 -12.70
C TRP A 68 14.17 3.67 -12.20
N ASP A 69 14.18 4.99 -12.08
CA ASP A 69 13.03 5.78 -11.66
C ASP A 69 12.42 6.52 -12.85
N TYR A 70 11.12 6.34 -13.05
CA TYR A 70 10.27 7.11 -13.96
C TYR A 70 9.42 8.11 -13.17
N SER A 71 8.62 8.92 -13.84
CA SER A 71 7.74 9.90 -13.17
C SER A 71 6.82 9.26 -12.14
N ASP A 72 6.15 8.17 -12.50
CA ASP A 72 5.04 7.57 -11.74
C ASP A 72 5.35 6.18 -11.16
N PHE A 73 6.50 5.60 -11.51
CA PHE A 73 6.90 4.25 -11.09
C PHE A 73 8.42 4.09 -11.06
N SER A 74 8.89 3.01 -10.45
CA SER A 74 10.28 2.57 -10.47
C SER A 74 10.35 1.12 -10.92
N VAL A 75 11.41 0.78 -11.65
CA VAL A 75 11.67 -0.56 -12.20
C VAL A 75 12.98 -1.08 -11.63
N TYR A 76 12.98 -2.32 -11.19
CA TYR A 76 14.13 -3.01 -10.64
C TYR A 76 14.60 -4.06 -11.64
N PHE A 77 15.90 -4.07 -11.91
CA PHE A 77 16.52 -5.00 -12.84
C PHE A 77 17.55 -5.85 -12.12
N GLU A 78 17.54 -7.14 -12.39
CA GLU A 78 18.67 -8.02 -12.16
C GLU A 78 19.41 -8.20 -13.48
N TYR A 79 20.68 -7.82 -13.55
CA TYR A 79 21.39 -7.63 -14.82
C TYR A 79 20.59 -6.72 -15.78
N ASP A 80 20.17 -7.24 -16.94
CA ASP A 80 19.36 -6.52 -17.92
C ASP A 80 17.85 -6.84 -17.83
N LYS A 81 17.40 -7.66 -16.87
CA LYS A 81 16.02 -8.16 -16.82
C LYS A 81 15.20 -7.54 -15.70
N VAL A 82 13.98 -7.11 -16.02
CA VAL A 82 13.01 -6.63 -15.02
C VAL A 82 12.70 -7.76 -14.03
N VAL A 83 12.93 -7.50 -12.75
CA VAL A 83 12.49 -8.37 -11.65
C VAL A 83 11.27 -7.81 -10.93
N HIS A 84 11.11 -6.48 -10.87
CA HIS A 84 9.94 -5.88 -10.23
C HIS A 84 9.66 -4.47 -10.74
N SER A 85 8.39 -4.07 -10.73
CA SER A 85 7.95 -2.72 -11.11
C SER A 85 6.96 -2.23 -10.07
N VAL A 86 7.19 -1.02 -9.53
CA VAL A 86 6.45 -0.49 -8.37
C VAL A 86 5.95 0.91 -8.68
N HIS A 87 4.65 1.15 -8.50
CA HIS A 87 4.10 2.51 -8.56
C HIS A 87 4.68 3.36 -7.43
N LYS A 88 5.00 4.62 -7.75
CA LYS A 88 5.35 5.59 -6.71
C LYS A 88 4.11 5.87 -5.88
N HIS A 89 4.21 5.58 -4.58
CA HIS A 89 3.18 5.95 -3.63
C HIS A 89 3.25 7.45 -3.38
N VAL A 90 2.19 8.17 -3.75
CA VAL A 90 1.92 9.49 -3.20
C VAL A 90 1.21 9.29 -1.87
N PRO A 91 1.79 9.69 -0.73
CA PRO A 91 1.07 9.67 0.54
C PRO A 91 -0.18 10.54 0.39
N GLY A 92 -1.34 9.91 0.33
CA GLY A 92 -2.59 10.62 0.54
C GLY A 92 -2.54 11.18 1.95
N ALA A 93 -2.75 12.48 2.13
CA ALA A 93 -2.65 13.19 3.40
C ALA A 93 -3.30 12.39 4.54
N ILE A 94 -2.47 11.66 5.29
CA ILE A 94 -2.88 10.95 6.50
C ILE A 94 -2.97 11.97 7.63
N GLY A 95 -4.14 12.62 7.73
CA GLY A 95 -4.49 13.46 8.88
C GLY A 95 -4.94 14.85 8.48
N GLN A 96 -6.23 15.00 8.19
CA GLN A 96 -7.02 16.22 8.42
C GLN A 96 -8.50 15.81 8.57
N LYS A 97 -8.88 15.26 9.74
CA LYS A 97 -10.18 15.47 10.39
C LYS A 97 -10.10 15.04 11.85
#